data_AF-A0A2T1GK10-F1
#
_entry.id   AF-A0A2T1GK10-F1
#
_cell.length_a   1.000
_cell.length_b   1.000
_cell.length_c   1.000
_cell.angle_alpha   90.00
_cell.angle_beta   90.00
_cell.angle_gamma   90.00
#
_symmetry.space_group_name_H-M   'P 1'
#
loop_
_entity.id
_entity.type
_entity.pdbx_description
1 polymer ?
#
loop_
_entity_poly.entity_id
_entity_poly.type
_entity_poly.pdbx_seq_one_letter_code
_entity_poly.pdbx_strand_id
1 'polypeptide(L)'
;MVDDRQHHGDNLSPTSIEAEFSIPSPQLVPSVVEVSPRPDRVELQVNGEAHTCLPQTTLPQLLVQMGLNPRLLAVEYNGEILHRQFWDETEIKPHDRLEIVTIVGGG
;
A
#
# COMPACT_ATOMS: atom_id res chain seq x y z
N MET A 1 76.41 -15.41 -7.84
CA MET A 1 75.18 -14.65 -7.58
C MET A 1 75.02 -13.70 -8.75
N VAL A 2 74.26 -14.04 -9.81
CA VAL A 2 72.78 -13.90 -9.95
C VAL A 2 72.32 -12.56 -9.36
N ASP A 3 71.63 -11.65 -10.02
CA ASP A 3 70.73 -11.64 -11.19
C ASP A 3 70.61 -10.12 -11.56
N ASP A 4 70.85 -9.71 -12.80
CA ASP A 4 69.85 -9.43 -13.86
C ASP A 4 68.84 -8.30 -13.52
N ARG A 5 68.43 -7.56 -14.57
CA ARG A 5 67.53 -6.37 -14.67
C ARG A 5 68.29 -5.08 -14.97
N GLN A 6 68.07 -4.37 -16.08
CA GLN A 6 66.92 -4.33 -16.99
C GLN A 6 67.37 -4.13 -18.44
N HIS A 7 66.71 -4.87 -19.33
CA HIS A 7 66.86 -4.83 -20.77
C HIS A 7 65.96 -3.75 -21.40
N HIS A 8 66.44 -3.30 -22.57
CA HIS A 8 65.85 -2.39 -23.54
C HIS A 8 64.51 -2.84 -24.13
N GLY A 9 63.82 -1.87 -24.76
CA GLY A 9 62.81 -2.08 -25.81
C GLY A 9 61.38 -1.98 -25.28
N ASP A 10 60.41 -1.39 -25.95
CA ASP A 10 60.34 -0.91 -27.32
C ASP A 10 59.22 0.15 -27.41
N ASN A 11 59.30 0.96 -28.46
CA ASN A 11 58.27 1.87 -28.92
C ASN A 11 56.97 1.08 -29.21
N LEU A 12 55.80 1.73 -29.15
CA LEU A 12 54.65 1.55 -30.05
C LEU A 12 53.42 2.25 -29.45
N SER A 13 52.94 3.24 -30.19
CA SER A 13 51.73 4.01 -29.98
C SER A 13 50.48 3.13 -29.82
N PRO A 14 49.53 3.47 -28.93
CA PRO A 14 48.15 3.03 -29.11
C PRO A 14 47.35 4.08 -29.88
N THR A 15 47.03 3.73 -31.11
CA THR A 15 45.97 4.30 -31.95
C THR A 15 44.61 4.14 -31.27
N SER A 16 43.81 5.22 -31.35
CA SER A 16 42.35 5.33 -31.34
C SER A 16 41.52 4.18 -30.75
N ILE A 17 40.77 4.45 -29.66
CA ILE A 17 39.41 3.90 -29.51
C ILE A 17 38.51 4.93 -28.81
N GLU A 18 37.35 5.08 -29.41
CA GLU A 18 36.27 6.01 -29.15
C GLU A 18 35.60 5.78 -27.80
N ALA A 19 35.13 6.86 -27.17
CA ALA A 19 33.76 6.97 -26.68
C ALA A 19 33.56 8.38 -26.11
N GLU A 20 32.93 9.26 -26.89
CA GLU A 20 32.14 10.32 -26.32
C GLU A 20 31.01 9.67 -25.49
N PHE A 21 31.26 9.40 -24.22
CA PHE A 21 30.17 9.33 -23.24
C PHE A 21 29.74 10.77 -22.96
N SER A 22 29.08 11.36 -23.96
CA SER A 22 28.13 12.43 -23.73
C SER A 22 27.10 11.83 -22.79
N ILE A 23 27.25 12.10 -21.49
CA ILE A 23 26.23 11.76 -20.50
C ILE A 23 24.99 12.52 -20.97
N PRO A 24 23.90 11.87 -21.41
CA PRO A 24 22.69 12.62 -21.69
C PRO A 24 22.29 13.27 -20.36
N SER A 25 22.24 14.61 -20.34
CA SER A 25 21.56 15.36 -19.28
C SER A 25 20.27 14.63 -18.94
N PRO A 26 19.94 14.41 -17.65
CA PRO A 26 18.67 13.80 -17.28
C PRO A 26 17.58 14.67 -17.87
N GLN A 27 16.99 14.20 -18.97
CA GLN A 27 15.88 14.88 -19.61
C GLN A 27 14.78 14.89 -18.56
N LEU A 28 14.32 16.11 -18.26
CA LEU A 28 13.21 16.42 -17.39
C LEU A 28 12.14 15.35 -17.58
N VAL A 29 11.99 14.47 -16.59
CA VAL A 29 10.83 13.60 -16.56
C VAL A 29 9.63 14.55 -16.55
N PRO A 30 8.71 14.52 -17.53
CA PRO A 30 7.43 15.15 -17.30
C PRO A 30 6.87 14.47 -16.07
N SER A 31 6.30 15.25 -15.16
CA SER A 31 5.60 14.76 -13.97
C SER A 31 4.53 13.75 -14.38
N VAL A 32 4.91 12.49 -14.59
CA VAL A 32 4.03 11.37 -14.37
C VAL A 32 3.88 11.38 -12.86
N VAL A 33 2.84 12.08 -12.42
CA VAL A 33 2.16 11.67 -11.20
C VAL A 33 1.97 10.18 -11.38
N GLU A 34 2.76 9.38 -10.67
CA GLU A 34 2.44 8.00 -10.47
C GLU A 34 1.12 8.03 -9.69
N VAL A 35 0.01 8.14 -10.42
CA VAL A 35 -1.29 7.75 -9.93
C VAL A 35 -1.16 6.24 -9.88
N SER A 36 -0.48 5.72 -8.85
CA SER A 36 -0.73 4.37 -8.40
C SER A 36 -2.26 4.31 -8.31
N PRO A 37 -2.94 3.42 -9.07
CA PRO A 37 -4.40 3.35 -9.00
C PRO A 37 -4.72 3.16 -7.52
N ARG A 38 -5.31 4.19 -6.90
CA ARG A 38 -5.79 4.04 -5.54
C ARG A 38 -6.80 2.91 -5.65
N PRO A 39 -6.65 1.80 -4.90
CA PRO A 39 -7.57 0.69 -5.01
C PRO A 39 -8.99 1.24 -4.89
N ASP A 40 -9.88 0.81 -5.78
CA ASP A 40 -11.26 1.29 -5.83
C ASP A 40 -11.83 1.26 -4.41
N ARG A 41 -12.10 2.41 -3.81
CA ARG A 41 -12.53 2.44 -2.41
C ARG A 41 -14.02 2.18 -2.33
N VAL A 42 -14.42 1.46 -1.29
CA VAL A 42 -15.82 1.30 -0.92
C VAL A 42 -16.18 2.44 0.02
N GLU A 43 -17.20 3.22 -0.34
CA GLU A 43 -17.77 4.27 0.52
C GLU A 43 -18.92 3.68 1.35
N LEU A 44 -18.94 3.96 2.65
CA LEU A 44 -19.99 3.53 3.57
C LEU A 44 -20.28 4.63 4.61
N GLN A 45 -21.33 4.45 5.40
CA GLN A 45 -21.59 5.26 6.59
C GLN A 45 -21.42 4.43 7.85
N VAL A 46 -20.76 5.01 8.86
CA VAL A 46 -20.61 4.41 10.18
C VAL A 46 -21.03 5.44 11.22
N ASN A 47 -22.03 5.13 12.05
CA ASN A 47 -22.58 6.04 13.06
C ASN A 47 -22.95 7.42 12.46
N GLY A 48 -23.50 7.42 11.25
CA GLY A 48 -23.83 8.63 10.48
C GLY A 48 -22.65 9.38 9.84
N GLU A 49 -21.40 8.96 10.05
CA GLU A 49 -20.20 9.56 9.43
C GLU A 49 -19.76 8.81 8.17
N ALA A 50 -19.29 9.54 7.15
CA ALA A 50 -18.78 8.94 5.93
C ALA A 50 -17.42 8.29 6.15
N HIS A 51 -17.31 7.01 5.80
CA HIS A 51 -16.08 6.23 5.87
C HIS A 51 -15.73 5.62 4.52
N THR A 52 -14.47 5.18 4.38
CA THR A 52 -14.02 4.41 3.22
C THR A 52 -13.16 3.23 3.66
N CYS A 53 -13.30 2.11 2.95
CA CYS A 53 -12.45 0.93 3.12
C CYS A 53 -12.00 0.35 1.77
N LEU A 54 -11.13 -0.66 1.81
CA LEU A 54 -10.75 -1.41 0.61
C LEU A 54 -11.91 -2.30 0.15
N PRO A 55 -11.93 -2.71 -1.14
CA PRO A 55 -12.84 -3.75 -1.60
C PRO A 55 -12.68 -5.03 -0.80
N GLN A 56 -13.75 -5.82 -0.72
CA GLN A 56 -13.75 -7.13 -0.06
C GLN A 56 -13.33 -7.07 1.42
N THR A 57 -13.42 -5.90 2.05
CA THR A 57 -13.22 -5.76 3.49
C THR A 57 -14.43 -6.38 4.20
N THR A 58 -14.17 -7.32 5.11
CA THR A 58 -15.22 -7.89 5.97
C THR A 58 -15.51 -6.99 7.16
N LEU A 59 -16.69 -7.14 7.77
CA LEU A 59 -17.05 -6.35 8.95
C LEU A 59 -16.00 -6.44 10.08
N PRO A 60 -15.49 -7.63 10.49
CA PRO A 60 -14.45 -7.71 11.52
C PRO A 60 -13.17 -6.97 11.14
N GLN A 61 -12.75 -7.04 9.87
CA GLN A 61 -11.56 -6.34 9.39
C GLN A 61 -11.75 -4.83 9.48
N LEU A 62 -12.92 -4.31 9.06
CA LEU A 62 -13.24 -2.89 9.20
C LEU A 62 -13.19 -2.45 10.67
N LEU A 63 -13.82 -3.20 11.57
CA LEU A 63 -13.82 -2.88 13.01
C LEU A 63 -12.40 -2.81 13.59
N VAL A 64 -11.54 -3.76 13.21
CA VAL A 64 -10.13 -3.78 13.63
C VAL A 64 -9.34 -2.60 13.03
N GLN A 65 -9.57 -2.26 11.76
CA GLN A 65 -8.96 -1.09 11.11
C GLN A 65 -9.35 0.22 11.80
N MET A 66 -10.56 0.29 12.35
CA MET A 66 -11.05 1.42 13.14
C MET A 66 -10.53 1.42 14.59
N GLY A 67 -9.72 0.42 14.99
CA GLY A 67 -9.19 0.30 16.34
C GLY A 67 -10.22 -0.14 17.38
N LEU A 68 -11.35 -0.68 16.94
CA LEU A 68 -12.43 -1.12 17.83
C LEU A 68 -12.23 -2.59 18.20
N ASN A 69 -12.59 -2.96 19.44
CA ASN A 69 -12.54 -4.35 19.89
C ASN A 69 -13.87 -5.05 19.56
N PRO A 70 -13.92 -5.98 18.58
CA PRO A 70 -15.17 -6.61 18.15
C PRO A 70 -15.93 -7.29 19.29
N ARG A 71 -15.27 -7.73 20.37
CA ARG A 71 -15.90 -8.44 21.50
C ARG A 71 -16.82 -7.57 22.35
N LEU A 72 -16.63 -6.25 22.31
CA LEU A 72 -17.38 -5.29 23.13
C LEU A 72 -18.46 -4.55 22.34
N LEU A 73 -18.72 -4.95 21.10
CA LEU A 73 -19.59 -4.21 20.18
C LEU A 73 -20.84 -5.00 19.83
N ALA A 74 -21.93 -4.26 19.61
CA ALA A 74 -23.06 -4.68 18.80
C ALA A 74 -23.08 -3.82 17.52
N VAL A 75 -23.50 -4.43 16.41
CA VAL A 75 -23.56 -3.79 15.10
C VAL A 75 -24.96 -3.94 14.52
N GLU A 76 -25.55 -2.82 14.14
CA GLU A 76 -26.68 -2.76 13.23
C GLU A 76 -26.14 -2.57 11.81
N TYR A 77 -26.58 -3.39 10.88
CA TYR A 77 -26.19 -3.36 9.48
C TYR A 77 -27.44 -3.04 8.64
N ASN A 78 -27.43 -1.89 7.97
CA ASN A 78 -28.52 -1.42 7.11
C ASN A 78 -29.92 -1.39 7.78
N GLY A 79 -29.97 -1.09 9.08
CA GLY A 79 -31.23 -1.02 9.85
C GLY A 79 -31.60 -2.30 10.61
N GLU A 80 -30.79 -3.36 10.49
CA GLU A 80 -31.05 -4.65 11.14
C GLU A 80 -29.88 -5.08 12.04
N ILE A 81 -30.17 -5.60 13.23
CA ILE A 81 -29.12 -6.08 14.14
C ILE A 81 -28.43 -7.30 13.52
N LEU A 82 -27.12 -7.16 13.24
CA LEU A 82 -26.34 -8.22 12.63
C LEU A 82 -25.77 -9.15 13.70
N HIS A 83 -26.31 -10.37 13.76
CA HIS A 83 -25.82 -11.39 14.68
C HIS A 83 -24.36 -11.77 14.40
N ARG A 84 -23.59 -11.94 15.48
CA ARG A 84 -22.14 -12.19 15.43
C ARG A 84 -21.72 -13.36 14.55
N GLN A 85 -22.55 -14.40 14.44
CA GLN A 85 -22.28 -15.56 13.59
C GLN A 85 -22.15 -15.22 12.10
N PHE A 86 -22.70 -14.10 11.65
CA PHE A 86 -22.66 -13.66 10.25
C PHE A 86 -21.55 -12.64 9.98
N TRP A 87 -20.80 -12.20 10.99
CA TRP A 87 -19.85 -11.09 10.82
C TRP A 87 -18.72 -11.45 9.85
N ASP A 88 -18.13 -12.64 9.99
CA ASP A 88 -17.03 -13.09 9.13
C ASP A 88 -17.44 -13.29 7.67
N GLU A 89 -18.73 -13.50 7.40
CA GLU A 89 -19.31 -13.67 6.06
C GLU A 89 -19.80 -12.34 5.46
N THR A 90 -19.91 -11.29 6.28
CA THR A 90 -20.44 -9.99 5.86
C THR A 90 -19.31 -9.13 5.30
N GLU A 91 -19.25 -9.04 3.97
CA GLU A 91 -18.41 -8.07 3.26
C GLU A 91 -19.10 -6.71 3.15
N ILE A 92 -18.36 -5.64 3.42
CA ILE A 92 -18.85 -4.26 3.25
C ILE A 92 -19.04 -3.96 1.76
N LYS A 93 -20.21 -3.45 1.43
CA LYS A 93 -20.61 -3.03 0.08
C LYS A 93 -20.74 -1.51 0.00
N PRO A 94 -20.65 -0.93 -1.21
CA PRO A 94 -20.84 0.50 -1.39
C PRO A 94 -22.21 0.96 -0.87
N HIS A 95 -22.21 2.10 -0.18
CA HIS A 95 -23.37 2.77 0.40
C HIS A 95 -24.02 2.05 1.60
N ASP A 96 -23.37 1.03 2.17
CA ASP A 96 -23.79 0.40 3.42
C ASP A 96 -23.80 1.39 4.59
N ARG A 97 -24.64 1.09 5.58
CA ARG A 97 -24.80 1.86 6.82
C ARG A 97 -24.58 0.95 8.01
N LEU A 98 -23.65 1.32 8.87
CA LEU A 98 -23.34 0.61 10.12
C LEU A 98 -23.62 1.50 11.31
N GLU A 99 -24.40 1.03 12.27
CA GLU A 99 -24.44 1.64 13.61
C GLU A 99 -23.71 0.70 14.58
N ILE A 100 -22.66 1.22 15.21
CA ILE A 100 -21.76 0.47 16.08
C ILE A 100 -21.86 1.04 17.48
N VAL A 101 -22.35 0.22 18.41
CA VAL A 101 -22.50 0.59 19.81
C VAL A 101 -21.67 -0.33 20.71
N THR A 102 -21.10 0.23 21.77
CA THR A 102 -20.40 -0.57 22.78
C THR A 102 -21.41 -1.14 23.77
N ILE A 103 -21.30 -2.44 24.04
CA ILE A 103 -22.08 -3.11 25.07
C ILE A 103 -21.45 -2.74 26.42
N VAL A 104 -22.13 -1.89 27.19
CA VAL A 104 -21.79 -1.66 28.60
C VAL A 104 -22.56 -2.66 29.45
N GLY A 105 -21.84 -3.48 30.22
CA GLY A 105 -22.48 -4.37 31.20
C GLY A 105 -23.12 -3.53 32.30
N GLY A 106 -24.45 -3.51 32.35
CA GLY A 106 -25.19 -2.97 33.48
C GLY A 106 -25.19 -3.97 34.64
N GLY A 107 -24.96 -3.47 35.87
CA GLY A 107 -25.13 -4.24 37.10
C GLY A 107 -26.58 -4.46 37.48
#